data_AF-A0AAU1EZW9-F1
#
_entry.id   AF-A0AAU1EZW9-F1
#
_cell.length_a   1.000
_cell.length_b   1.000
_cell.length_c   1.000
_cell.angle_alpha   90.00
_cell.angle_beta   90.00
_cell.angle_gamma   90.00
#
_symmetry.space_group_name_H-M   'P 1'
#
loop_
_entity.id
_entity.type
_entity.pdbx_description
1 polymer ?
#
loop_
_entity_poly.entity_id
_entity_poly.type
_entity_poly.pdbx_seq_one_letter_code
_entity_poly.pdbx_strand_id
1 'polypeptide(L)'
;MRGTRQGRCGAAGMLLGVLLAAGCASGEGVDGGGDSTRAEPSAPTTPAPTTPAAARPLVHVTVTGGIAGVRNDLLVRDDGTYTTSTKTGPKGSGRMTPAELAELRRALEKADFARLPGEATGSPVADGFTYRITYAGHTVTTDERTRLPALRDVFAALPDD
;
A
#
# COMPACT_ATOMS: atom_id res chain seq x y z
N MET A 1 34.37 19.98 -9.45
CA MET A 1 33.92 21.39 -9.38
C MET A 1 32.46 21.46 -9.79
N ARG A 2 31.59 22.00 -8.91
CA ARG A 2 30.24 22.57 -9.18
C ARG A 2 29.17 21.58 -9.69
N GLY A 3 27.98 21.47 -9.10
CA GLY A 3 27.37 22.27 -8.04
C GLY A 3 26.09 21.63 -7.51
N THR A 4 25.91 21.76 -6.21
CA THR A 4 24.72 21.43 -5.42
C THR A 4 23.60 22.42 -5.74
N ARG A 5 22.41 21.93 -6.12
CA ARG A 5 21.17 22.73 -6.10
C ARG A 5 20.44 22.43 -4.79
N GLN A 6 20.67 23.32 -3.83
CA GLN A 6 19.92 23.41 -2.58
C GLN A 6 18.80 24.43 -2.79
N GLY A 7 17.56 24.03 -2.51
CA GLY A 7 16.42 24.90 -2.73
C GLY A 7 15.17 24.48 -1.95
N ARG A 8 15.01 25.14 -0.78
CA ARG A 8 13.74 25.55 -0.15
C ARG A 8 12.96 24.51 0.67
N CYS A 9 12.83 24.81 1.96
CA CYS A 9 11.56 24.95 2.68
C CYS A 9 11.87 25.85 3.90
N GLY A 10 11.18 26.95 4.19
CA GLY A 10 9.76 27.22 3.99
C GLY A 10 9.06 27.03 5.34
N ALA A 11 8.74 28.15 5.99
CA ALA A 11 8.16 28.26 7.34
C ALA A 11 6.68 27.81 7.42
N ALA A 12 6.16 27.83 8.67
CA ALA A 12 4.77 27.72 9.16
C ALA A 12 4.51 26.39 9.90
N GLY A 13 4.12 26.32 11.18
CA GLY A 13 3.41 27.28 12.02
C GLY A 13 1.90 27.13 11.86
N MET A 14 1.25 26.30 12.69
CA MET A 14 -0.18 26.37 13.10
C MET A 14 -0.47 25.19 14.05
N LEU A 15 -0.74 25.41 15.34
CA LEU A 15 -2.02 25.82 15.98
C LEU A 15 -3.01 24.66 16.19
N LEU A 16 -2.98 24.16 17.42
CA LEU A 16 -4.09 23.92 18.36
C LEU A 16 -5.54 24.04 17.84
N GLY A 17 -6.33 22.98 18.05
CA GLY A 17 -7.79 23.00 17.91
C GLY A 17 -8.46 21.75 18.48
N VAL A 18 -8.86 21.81 19.75
CA VAL A 18 -9.75 20.87 20.44
C VAL A 18 -11.20 21.18 20.08
N LEU A 19 -12.05 20.19 19.76
CA LEU A 19 -13.49 20.29 19.98
C LEU A 19 -14.17 18.91 20.09
N LEU A 20 -14.81 18.69 21.24
CA LEU A 20 -15.76 17.62 21.57
C LEU A 20 -17.15 17.94 20.98
N ALA A 21 -17.92 16.93 20.58
CA ALA A 21 -19.37 16.96 20.69
C ALA A 21 -19.98 15.55 20.63
N ALA A 22 -20.81 15.26 21.62
CA ALA A 22 -21.63 14.07 21.78
C ALA A 22 -22.91 14.12 20.91
N GLY A 23 -23.52 12.95 20.70
CA GLY A 23 -24.88 12.86 20.15
C GLY A 23 -25.42 11.44 20.14
N CYS A 24 -26.06 11.02 21.23
CA CYS A 24 -27.03 9.93 21.25
C CYS A 24 -28.41 10.49 20.89
N ALA A 25 -29.18 9.81 20.05
CA ALA A 25 -30.63 9.96 20.03
C ALA A 25 -31.30 8.69 19.46
N SER A 26 -32.19 8.13 20.28
CA SER A 26 -32.96 6.90 20.13
C SER A 26 -34.06 7.00 19.06
N GLY A 27 -34.52 5.83 18.59
CA GLY A 27 -35.77 5.72 17.83
C GLY A 27 -36.30 4.28 17.83
N GLU A 28 -37.10 3.94 18.85
CA GLU A 28 -38.04 2.81 18.83
C GLU A 28 -39.37 3.29 18.24
N GLY A 29 -39.99 2.48 17.38
CA GLY A 29 -41.31 2.81 16.82
C GLY A 29 -41.90 1.72 15.92
N VAL A 30 -42.71 0.86 16.55
CA VAL A 30 -43.99 0.25 16.11
C VAL A 30 -44.12 -0.54 14.80
N ASP A 31 -44.54 -1.80 14.97
CA ASP A 31 -45.34 -2.63 14.07
C ASP A 31 -46.63 -1.94 13.59
N GLY A 32 -46.91 -2.06 12.30
CA GLY A 32 -48.18 -1.66 11.70
C GLY A 32 -48.39 -2.36 10.36
N GLY A 33 -49.13 -3.48 10.40
CA GLY A 33 -49.59 -4.16 9.20
C GLY A 33 -50.61 -3.32 8.42
N GLY A 34 -50.53 -3.40 7.10
CA GLY A 34 -51.47 -2.78 6.17
C GLY A 34 -51.23 -3.28 4.75
N ASP A 35 -52.01 -4.28 4.34
CA ASP A 35 -52.19 -4.66 2.94
C ASP A 35 -52.88 -3.51 2.19
N SER A 36 -52.28 -3.04 1.09
CA SER A 36 -52.96 -2.28 0.04
C SER A 36 -52.08 -2.21 -1.22
N THR A 37 -52.47 -3.02 -2.21
CA THR A 37 -52.01 -2.92 -3.60
C THR A 37 -52.37 -1.55 -4.18
N ARG A 38 -51.37 -0.82 -4.68
CA ARG A 38 -51.54 0.21 -5.72
C ARG A 38 -50.29 0.27 -6.62
N ALA A 39 -50.45 -0.12 -7.87
CA ALA A 39 -49.46 0.08 -8.93
C ALA A 39 -49.44 1.56 -9.35
N GLU A 40 -48.26 2.17 -9.40
CA GLU A 40 -47.97 3.46 -10.05
C GLU A 40 -46.43 3.67 -10.14
N PRO A 41 -45.92 4.59 -10.99
CA PRO A 41 -45.22 4.30 -12.25
C PRO A 41 -43.70 4.15 -12.15
N SER A 42 -43.10 3.53 -13.17
CA SER A 42 -41.65 3.42 -13.36
C SER A 42 -40.99 4.80 -13.50
N ALA A 43 -40.32 5.24 -12.45
CA ALA A 43 -39.39 6.36 -12.51
C ALA A 43 -38.20 6.00 -13.41
N PRO A 44 -37.65 6.95 -14.20
CA PRO A 44 -36.43 6.71 -14.95
C PRO A 44 -35.29 6.45 -13.96
N THR A 45 -34.68 5.27 -14.07
CA THR A 45 -33.50 4.90 -13.27
C THR A 45 -32.32 5.73 -13.75
N THR A 46 -32.04 6.84 -13.08
CA THR A 46 -30.75 7.54 -13.19
C THR A 46 -29.65 6.52 -12.88
N PRO A 47 -28.67 6.27 -13.77
CA PRO A 47 -27.56 5.39 -13.44
C PRO A 47 -26.82 5.99 -12.23
N ALA A 48 -26.67 5.19 -11.17
CA ALA A 48 -25.87 5.57 -10.02
C ALA A 48 -24.42 5.88 -10.47
N PRO A 49 -23.75 6.88 -9.88
CA PRO A 49 -22.36 7.14 -10.19
C PRO A 49 -21.54 5.89 -9.86
N THR A 50 -20.95 5.29 -10.88
CA THR A 50 -20.03 4.17 -10.68
C THR A 50 -18.72 4.75 -10.13
N THR A 51 -18.50 4.61 -8.82
CA THR A 51 -17.20 4.91 -8.23
C THR A 51 -16.14 4.07 -8.94
N PRO A 52 -15.04 4.67 -9.44
CA PRO A 52 -13.97 3.91 -10.06
C PRO A 52 -13.46 2.83 -9.10
N ALA A 53 -13.37 1.59 -9.60
CA ALA A 53 -12.83 0.49 -8.80
C ALA A 53 -11.40 0.81 -8.36
N ALA A 54 -11.11 0.61 -7.07
CA ALA A 54 -9.78 0.81 -6.55
C ALA A 54 -8.78 -0.14 -7.23
N ALA A 55 -7.62 0.41 -7.62
CA ALA A 55 -6.50 -0.33 -8.18
C ALA A 55 -6.08 -1.48 -7.24
N ARG A 56 -5.77 -2.66 -7.79
CA ARG A 56 -5.46 -3.85 -7.00
C ARG A 56 -3.99 -3.83 -6.56
N PRO A 57 -3.64 -4.45 -5.41
CA PRO A 57 -2.25 -4.68 -5.04
C PRO A 57 -1.49 -5.43 -6.14
N LEU A 58 -0.35 -4.90 -6.56
CA LEU A 58 0.59 -5.61 -7.43
C LEU A 58 1.62 -6.34 -6.57
N VAL A 59 2.35 -5.61 -5.73
CA VAL A 59 3.38 -6.16 -4.83
C VAL A 59 3.36 -5.40 -3.50
N HIS A 60 3.55 -6.15 -2.42
CA HIS A 60 3.75 -5.59 -1.07
C HIS A 60 5.11 -6.05 -0.55
N VAL A 61 5.93 -5.09 -0.14
CA VAL A 61 7.24 -5.32 0.48
C VAL A 61 7.22 -4.81 1.91
N THR A 62 7.60 -5.65 2.85
CA THR A 62 7.87 -5.25 4.24
C THR A 62 9.35 -5.45 4.52
N VAL A 63 10.00 -4.40 5.04
CA VAL A 63 11.40 -4.43 5.47
C VAL A 63 11.43 -4.27 6.99
N THR A 64 12.03 -5.22 7.69
CA THR A 64 12.20 -5.19 9.15
C THR A 64 13.65 -5.42 9.54
N GLY A 65 14.07 -4.91 10.69
CA GLY A 65 15.40 -5.20 11.24
C GLY A 65 16.15 -3.97 11.75
N GLY A 66 17.47 -4.09 11.85
CA GLY A 66 18.35 -3.08 12.43
C GLY A 66 18.16 -2.88 13.94
N ILE A 67 19.14 -2.26 14.60
CA ILE A 67 19.11 -1.98 16.06
C ILE A 67 17.90 -1.13 16.46
N ALA A 68 17.52 -0.17 15.61
CA ALA A 68 16.42 0.74 15.90
C ALA A 68 15.03 0.08 15.76
N GLY A 69 14.96 -1.19 15.33
CA GLY A 69 13.69 -1.89 15.11
C GLY A 69 12.89 -1.27 13.98
N VAL A 70 13.53 -1.09 12.82
CA VAL A 70 12.90 -0.59 11.59
C VAL A 70 11.75 -1.52 11.20
N ARG A 71 10.66 -0.92 10.76
CA ARG A 71 9.59 -1.58 10.00
C ARG A 71 9.07 -0.60 8.97
N ASN A 72 9.33 -0.89 7.71
CA ASN A 72 8.87 -0.12 6.56
C ASN A 72 8.00 -1.02 5.68
N ASP A 73 6.94 -0.46 5.14
CA ASP A 73 6.01 -1.14 4.25
C ASP A 73 5.88 -0.32 2.96
N LEU A 74 6.00 -0.99 1.82
CA LEU A 74 5.80 -0.44 0.48
C LEU A 74 4.71 -1.26 -0.22
N LEU A 75 3.62 -0.60 -0.59
CA LEU A 75 2.55 -1.20 -1.38
C LEU A 75 2.52 -0.52 -2.75
N VAL A 76 2.78 -1.29 -3.81
CA VAL A 76 2.60 -0.86 -5.21
C VAL A 76 1.33 -1.50 -5.76
N ARG A 77 0.49 -0.72 -6.41
CA ARG A 77 -0.74 -1.17 -7.07
C ARG A 77 -0.54 -1.39 -8.56
N ASP A 78 -1.48 -2.08 -9.18
CA ASP A 78 -1.46 -2.44 -10.60
C ASP A 78 -1.50 -1.24 -11.55
N ASP A 79 -2.00 -0.08 -11.10
CA ASP A 79 -1.99 1.19 -11.83
C ASP A 79 -0.69 2.00 -11.65
N GLY A 80 0.27 1.47 -10.88
CA GLY A 80 1.56 2.12 -10.59
C GLY A 80 1.52 3.15 -9.46
N THR A 81 0.38 3.38 -8.80
CA THR A 81 0.39 4.11 -7.53
C THR A 81 1.09 3.30 -6.47
N TYR A 82 1.82 3.99 -5.60
CA TYR A 82 2.44 3.37 -4.45
C TYR A 82 2.28 4.21 -3.18
N THR A 83 2.35 3.53 -2.05
CA THR A 83 2.35 4.14 -0.71
C THR A 83 3.45 3.50 0.12
N THR A 84 4.12 4.31 0.91
CA THR A 84 5.11 3.87 1.89
C THR A 84 4.68 4.27 3.30
N SER A 85 4.94 3.40 4.25
CA SER A 85 4.72 3.65 5.67
C SER A 85 5.85 3.10 6.50
N THR A 86 6.03 3.67 7.68
CA THR A 86 6.93 3.17 8.70
C THR A 86 6.11 2.66 9.89
N LYS A 87 6.80 2.10 10.89
CA LYS A 87 6.20 1.75 12.18
C LYS A 87 5.38 2.87 12.82
N THR A 88 5.75 4.13 12.60
CA THR A 88 5.08 5.29 13.22
C THR A 88 3.95 5.87 12.37
N GLY A 89 3.69 5.33 11.18
CA GLY A 89 2.61 5.78 10.31
C GLY A 89 3.02 5.99 8.85
N PRO A 90 2.15 6.62 8.05
CA PRO A 90 2.41 6.93 6.64
C PRO A 90 3.70 7.74 6.47
N LYS A 91 4.48 7.42 5.44
CA LYS A 91 5.72 8.10 5.08
C LYS A 91 5.57 8.89 3.78
N GLY A 92 4.99 8.27 2.77
CA GLY A 92 4.91 8.86 1.43
C GLY A 92 3.96 8.11 0.51
N SER A 93 3.74 8.72 -0.66
CA SER A 93 2.98 8.13 -1.75
C SER A 93 3.42 8.75 -3.06
N GLY A 94 3.31 7.99 -4.15
CA GLY A 94 3.65 8.47 -5.47
C GLY A 94 3.04 7.62 -6.57
N ARG A 95 3.54 7.84 -7.79
CA ARG A 95 3.16 7.06 -8.97
C ARG A 95 4.40 6.79 -9.80
N MET A 96 4.58 5.53 -10.17
CA MET A 96 5.59 5.10 -11.13
C MET A 96 5.18 5.54 -12.54
N THR A 97 6.16 5.91 -13.36
CA THR A 97 5.94 6.07 -14.79
C THR A 97 5.50 4.73 -15.41
N PRO A 98 4.83 4.75 -16.57
CA PRO A 98 4.44 3.51 -17.25
C PRO A 98 5.64 2.58 -17.57
N ALA A 99 6.80 3.16 -17.85
CA ALA A 99 8.03 2.41 -18.12
C ALA A 99 8.55 1.70 -16.86
N GLU A 100 8.68 2.42 -15.74
CA GLU A 100 9.12 1.84 -14.46
C GLU A 100 8.17 0.74 -13.98
N LEU A 101 6.85 0.95 -14.11
CA LEU A 101 5.86 -0.06 -13.76
C LEU A 101 5.97 -1.31 -14.64
N ALA A 102 6.22 -1.15 -15.94
CA ALA A 102 6.44 -2.27 -16.84
C ALA A 102 7.72 -3.05 -16.49
N GLU A 103 8.78 -2.36 -16.09
CA GLU A 103 10.02 -2.99 -15.61
C GLU A 103 9.80 -3.77 -14.32
N LEU A 104 9.07 -3.21 -13.35
CA LEU A 104 8.72 -3.90 -12.12
C LEU A 104 7.92 -5.17 -12.41
N ARG A 105 6.90 -5.10 -13.27
CA ARG A 105 6.12 -6.27 -13.68
C ARG A 105 7.00 -7.34 -14.32
N ARG A 106 7.89 -6.95 -15.25
CA ARG A 106 8.84 -7.87 -15.88
C ARG A 106 9.74 -8.55 -14.85
N ALA A 107 10.24 -7.80 -13.87
CA ALA A 107 11.10 -8.33 -12.82
C ALA A 107 10.35 -9.33 -11.91
N LEU A 108 9.11 -9.01 -11.53
CA LEU A 108 8.26 -9.87 -10.70
C LEU A 108 7.92 -11.19 -11.41
N GLU A 109 7.55 -11.13 -12.69
CA GLU A 109 7.30 -12.33 -13.52
C GLU A 109 8.57 -13.17 -13.68
N LYS A 110 9.72 -12.53 -13.96
CA LYS A 110 11.00 -13.22 -14.13
C LYS A 110 11.47 -13.91 -12.84
N ALA A 111 11.16 -13.33 -11.67
CA ALA A 111 11.54 -13.88 -10.37
C ALA A 111 10.81 -15.20 -10.05
N ASP A 112 9.63 -15.41 -10.66
CA ASP A 112 8.83 -16.63 -10.54
C ASP A 112 8.61 -17.07 -9.09
N PHE A 113 7.90 -16.22 -8.35
CA PHE A 113 7.63 -16.40 -6.92
C PHE A 113 7.01 -17.75 -6.56
N ALA A 114 6.29 -18.38 -7.48
CA ALA A 114 5.69 -19.70 -7.26
C ALA A 114 6.74 -20.82 -7.09
N ARG A 115 7.95 -20.62 -7.63
CA ARG A 115 9.06 -21.58 -7.53
C ARG A 115 10.10 -21.21 -6.47
N LEU A 116 10.00 -20.02 -5.88
CA LEU A 116 10.92 -19.60 -4.82
C LEU A 116 10.56 -20.26 -3.48
N PRO A 117 11.55 -20.54 -2.62
CA PRO A 117 11.27 -20.93 -1.24
C PRO A 117 10.54 -19.79 -0.52
N GLY A 118 9.52 -20.12 0.28
CA GLY A 118 8.78 -19.13 1.05
C GLY A 118 9.65 -18.41 2.10
N GLU A 119 10.63 -19.11 2.66
CA GLU A 119 11.61 -18.58 3.60
C GLU A 119 13.03 -18.92 3.10
N ALA A 120 13.83 -17.89 2.83
CA ALA A 120 15.22 -17.96 2.40
C ALA A 120 16.08 -17.05 3.29
N THR A 121 16.13 -17.41 4.57
CA THR A 121 16.92 -16.71 5.59
C THR A 121 18.01 -17.63 6.11
N GLY A 122 19.16 -17.04 6.45
CA GLY A 122 20.27 -17.73 7.08
C GLY A 122 20.25 -17.58 8.60
N SER A 123 21.41 -17.77 9.23
CA SER A 123 21.57 -17.44 10.65
C SER A 123 21.34 -15.93 10.86
N PRO A 124 20.58 -15.53 11.90
CA PRO A 124 20.37 -14.13 12.22
C PRO A 124 21.71 -13.38 12.34
N VAL A 125 21.75 -12.18 11.76
CA VAL A 125 22.91 -11.30 11.83
C VAL A 125 22.55 -10.10 12.69
N ALA A 126 23.48 -9.66 13.53
CA ALA A 126 23.34 -8.42 14.26
C ALA A 126 23.02 -7.30 13.28
N ASP A 127 21.94 -6.58 13.57
CA ASP A 127 21.48 -5.41 12.82
C ASP A 127 21.02 -5.70 11.39
N GLY A 128 20.86 -6.97 11.03
CA GLY A 128 20.45 -7.38 9.69
C GLY A 128 19.01 -6.95 9.36
N PHE A 129 18.75 -6.81 8.07
CA PHE A 129 17.41 -6.61 7.54
C PHE A 129 16.83 -7.89 6.96
N THR A 130 15.53 -8.04 7.16
CA THR A 130 14.67 -9.05 6.55
C THR A 130 13.68 -8.36 5.61
N TYR A 131 13.49 -8.96 4.45
CA TYR A 131 12.61 -8.50 3.39
C TYR A 131 11.54 -9.56 3.17
N ARG A 132 10.27 -9.20 3.37
CA ARG A 132 9.13 -10.05 3.04
C ARG A 132 8.41 -9.45 1.84
N ILE A 133 8.35 -10.19 0.74
CA ILE A 133 7.77 -9.74 -0.52
C ILE A 133 6.58 -10.63 -0.86
N THR A 134 5.41 -10.03 -1.06
CA THR A 134 4.20 -10.71 -1.50
C THR A 134 3.83 -10.28 -2.92
N TYR A 135 3.77 -11.23 -3.84
CA TYR A 135 3.41 -11.05 -5.24
C TYR A 135 2.51 -12.19 -5.72
N ALA A 136 1.40 -11.88 -6.41
CA ALA A 136 0.48 -12.87 -6.98
C ALA A 136 0.02 -13.98 -6.00
N GLY A 137 -0.12 -13.66 -4.72
CA GLY A 137 -0.50 -14.61 -3.67
C GLY A 137 0.65 -15.44 -3.08
N HIS A 138 1.85 -15.36 -3.65
CA HIS A 138 3.05 -15.99 -3.13
C HIS A 138 3.81 -15.02 -2.24
N THR A 139 4.38 -15.52 -1.15
CA THR A 139 5.22 -14.74 -0.24
C THR A 139 6.59 -15.36 -0.14
N VAL A 140 7.62 -14.54 -0.28
CA VAL A 140 9.02 -14.91 -0.11
C VAL A 140 9.65 -13.98 0.92
N THR A 141 10.28 -14.56 1.92
CA THR A 141 11.08 -13.85 2.91
C THR A 141 12.55 -14.14 2.65
N THR A 142 13.39 -13.10 2.55
CA THR A 142 14.85 -13.22 2.43
C THR A 142 15.51 -12.24 3.39
N ASP A 143 16.71 -12.53 3.85
CA ASP A 143 17.53 -11.57 4.58
C ASP A 143 18.59 -10.91 3.68
N GLU A 144 19.25 -9.89 4.22
CA GLU A 144 20.31 -9.13 3.52
C GLU A 144 21.50 -10.00 3.07
N ARG A 145 21.82 -11.07 3.81
CA ARG A 145 22.97 -11.93 3.51
C ARG A 145 22.66 -12.97 2.44
N THR A 146 21.45 -13.52 2.46
CA THR A 146 20.99 -14.54 1.54
C THR A 146 20.55 -13.92 0.23
N ARG A 147 19.89 -12.76 0.30
CA ARG A 147 19.36 -11.93 -0.79
C ARG A 147 19.25 -12.69 -2.12
N LEU A 148 18.18 -13.47 -2.25
CA LEU A 148 17.98 -14.37 -3.39
C LEU A 148 18.29 -13.68 -4.74
N PRO A 149 19.18 -14.25 -5.58
CA PRO A 149 19.54 -13.64 -6.86
C PRO A 149 18.34 -13.36 -7.78
N ALA A 150 17.30 -14.20 -7.71
CA ALA A 150 16.06 -14.03 -8.45
C ALA A 150 15.30 -12.74 -8.10
N LEU A 151 15.47 -12.22 -6.88
CA LEU A 151 14.81 -10.99 -6.40
C LEU A 151 15.62 -9.72 -6.70
N ARG A 152 16.85 -9.83 -7.21
CA ARG A 152 17.72 -8.67 -7.44
C ARG A 152 17.08 -7.64 -8.35
N ASP A 153 16.54 -8.09 -9.48
CA ASP A 153 15.90 -7.20 -10.47
C ASP A 153 14.59 -6.61 -9.91
N VAL A 154 13.91 -7.32 -8.99
CA VAL A 154 12.72 -6.82 -8.30
C VAL A 154 13.10 -5.65 -7.39
N PHE A 155 14.12 -5.82 -6.54
CA PHE A 155 14.58 -4.75 -5.64
C PHE A 155 15.04 -3.50 -6.40
N ALA A 156 15.65 -3.67 -7.57
CA ALA A 156 16.11 -2.57 -8.40
C ALA A 156 14.97 -1.81 -9.11
N ALA A 157 13.80 -2.45 -9.28
CA ALA A 157 12.64 -1.87 -9.96
C ALA A 157 11.58 -1.30 -9.00
N LEU A 158 11.80 -1.36 -7.69
CA LEU A 158 10.93 -0.72 -6.71
C LEU A 158 11.08 0.81 -6.79
N PRO A 159 10.01 1.58 -6.54
CA PRO A 159 10.12 3.03 -6.45
C PRO A 159 11.08 3.44 -5.32
N ASP A 160 11.92 4.44 -5.60
CA ASP A 160 12.68 5.14 -4.57
C ASP A 160 11.75 6.00 -3.71
N ASP A 161 12.05 6.07 -2.42
CA ASP A 161 11.30 6.78 -1.37
C ASP A 161 11.89 8.17 -1.10
#